data_AF-A0AAD2SRL3-F1
#
_entry.id   AF-A0AAD2SRL3-F1
#
_cell.length_a   1.000
_cell.length_b   1.000
_cell.length_c   1.000
_cell.angle_alpha   90.00
_cell.angle_beta   90.00
_cell.angle_gamma   90.00
#
_symmetry.space_group_name_H-M   'P 1'
#
loop_
_entity.id
_entity.type
_entity.pdbx_description
1 polymer ?
#
loop_
_entity_poly.entity_id
_entity_poly.type
_entity_poly.pdbx_seq_one_letter_code
_entity_poly.pdbx_strand_id
1 'polypeptide(L)' 'MSTNKPVDMDEVHAVVGQAVASLLRSGQPAGAEEILAFLRQQEARSVNGQRDIYTHALRVVMAIVR' A
#
# COMPACT_ATOMS: atom_id res chain seq x y z
N MET A 1 15.02 -18.26 -2.52
CA MET A 1 15.68 -17.35 -3.47
C MET A 1 14.90 -16.04 -3.44
N SER A 2 15.43 -14.98 -2.83
CA SER A 2 14.84 -13.64 -2.97
C SER A 2 15.15 -13.17 -4.39
N THR A 3 14.12 -13.13 -5.23
CA THR A 3 14.23 -12.54 -6.55
C THR A 3 14.41 -11.04 -6.36
N ASN A 4 15.63 -10.56 -6.58
CA ASN A 4 16.01 -9.15 -6.49
C ASN A 4 15.46 -8.37 -7.71
N LYS A 5 14.17 -8.56 -8.04
CA LYS A 5 13.48 -7.79 -9.06
C LYS A 5 13.15 -6.43 -8.43
N PRO A 6 13.51 -5.31 -9.06
CA PRO A 6 13.08 -4.00 -8.59
C PRO A 6 11.56 -3.96 -8.47
N VAL A 7 11.06 -3.38 -7.39
CA VAL A 7 9.62 -3.21 -7.18
C VAL A 7 9.07 -2.32 -8.28
N ASP A 8 7.99 -2.77 -8.91
CA ASP A 8 7.31 -2.02 -9.95
C ASP A 8 6.50 -0.88 -9.31
N MET A 9 6.85 0.37 -9.65
CA MET A 9 6.19 1.53 -9.08
C MET A 9 4.75 1.72 -9.59
N ASP A 10 4.40 1.16 -10.76
CA ASP A 10 3.01 1.18 -11.22
C ASP A 10 2.14 0.27 -10.36
N GLU A 11 2.67 -0.89 -9.94
CA GLU A 11 2.00 -1.77 -8.96
C GLU A 11 1.87 -1.08 -7.59
N VAL A 12 2.89 -0.34 -7.16
CA VAL A 12 2.84 0.45 -5.91
C VAL A 12 1.75 1.52 -5.98
N HIS A 13 1.68 2.30 -7.05
CA HIS A 13 0.63 3.30 -7.21
C HIS A 13 -0.77 2.66 -7.31
N ALA A 14 -0.88 1.51 -7.98
CA ALA A 14 -2.13 0.78 -8.10
C ALA A 14 -2.65 0.33 -6.72
N VAL A 15 -1.79 -0.21 -5.84
CA VAL A 15 -2.24 -0.62 -4.50
C VAL A 15 -2.62 0.57 -3.60
N VAL A 16 -1.97 1.73 -3.77
CA VAL A 16 -2.39 2.98 -3.09
C VAL A 16 -3.76 3.42 -3.60
N GLY A 17 -3.97 3.44 -4.91
CA GLY A 17 -5.27 3.75 -5.52
C GLY A 17 -6.36 2.77 -5.09
N GLN A 18 -6.03 1.48 -4.98
CA GLN A 18 -6.95 0.45 -4.47
C GLN A 18 -7.32 0.71 -3.00
N ALA A 19 -6.37 1.10 -2.15
CA ALA A 19 -6.63 1.42 -0.75
C ALA A 19 -7.62 2.59 -0.64
N VAL A 20 -7.35 3.69 -1.37
CA VAL A 20 -8.25 4.86 -1.42
C VAL A 20 -9.63 4.46 -1.90
N ALA A 21 -9.73 3.77 -3.04
CA ALA A 21 -11.01 3.37 -3.60
C ALA A 21 -11.79 2.43 -2.66
N SER A 22 -11.09 1.55 -1.93
CA SER A 22 -11.73 0.62 -0.99
C SER A 22 -12.30 1.33 0.23
N LEU A 23 -11.58 2.31 0.79
CA LEU A 23 -12.05 3.15 1.89
C LEU A 23 -13.27 3.98 1.48
N LEU A 24 -13.22 4.62 0.30
CA LEU A 24 -14.35 5.42 -0.18
C LEU A 24 -15.59 4.56 -0.46
N ARG A 25 -15.42 3.35 -1.03
CA ARG A 25 -16.55 2.42 -1.24
C ARG A 25 -17.16 1.92 0.07
N SER A 26 -16.39 1.82 1.15
CA SER A 26 -16.90 1.45 2.48
C SER A 26 -17.50 2.63 3.25
N GLY A 27 -17.52 3.84 2.66
CA GLY A 27 -17.98 5.05 3.32
C GLY A 27 -17.00 5.60 4.36
N GLN A 28 -15.76 5.10 4.39
CA GLN A 28 -14.72 5.58 5.28
C GLN A 28 -13.96 6.75 4.65
N PRO A 29 -13.42 7.68 5.46
CA PRO A 29 -12.50 8.68 4.95
C PRO A 29 -11.24 8.01 4.38
N ALA A 30 -10.73 8.57 3.29
CA ALA A 30 -9.44 8.17 2.71
C ALA A 30 -8.34 9.16 3.12
N GLY A 31 -8.25 9.43 4.43
CA GLY A 31 -7.15 10.18 5.01
C GLY A 31 -5.87 9.34 5.03
N ALA A 32 -4.74 10.01 5.26
CA ALA A 32 -3.45 9.33 5.21
C ALA A 32 -3.32 8.25 6.29
N GLU A 33 -3.89 8.46 7.47
CA GLU A 33 -3.91 7.47 8.56
C GLU A 33 -4.71 6.22 8.18
N GLU A 34 -5.90 6.39 7.58
CA GLU A 34 -6.74 5.28 7.14
C GLU A 34 -6.08 4.49 6.01
N ILE A 35 -5.44 5.19 5.06
CA ILE A 35 -4.68 4.56 3.98
C ILE A 35 -3.51 3.76 4.55
N LEU A 36 -2.74 4.32 5.49
CA LEU A 36 -1.65 3.61 6.15
C LEU A 36 -2.14 2.38 6.92
N ALA A 37 -3.25 2.49 7.65
CA ALA A 37 -3.85 1.38 8.37
C ALA A 37 -4.28 0.25 7.42
N PHE A 38 -4.93 0.61 6.30
CA PHE A 38 -5.33 -0.35 5.27
C PHE A 38 -4.10 -1.07 4.68
N LEU A 39 -3.08 -0.32 4.26
CA LEU A 39 -1.87 -0.89 3.65
C LEU A 39 -1.09 -1.79 4.62
N ARG A 40 -0.99 -1.43 5.91
CA ARG A 40 -0.39 -2.28 6.95
C ARG A 40 -1.14 -3.61 7.12
N GLN A 41 -2.48 -3.56 7.08
CA GLN A 41 -3.29 -4.78 7.16
C GLN A 41 -3.05 -5.71 5.96
N GLN A 42 -2.92 -5.15 4.75
CA GLN A 42 -2.64 -5.94 3.56
C GLN A 42 -1.20 -6.49 3.55
N GLU A 43 -0.22 -5.70 3.97
CA GLU A 43 1.17 -6.13 4.13
C GLU A 43 1.27 -7.34 5.06
N ALA A 44 0.59 -7.30 6.22
CA ALA A 44 0.59 -8.38 7.19
C ALA A 44 -0.04 -9.69 6.68
N ARG A 45 -0.91 -9.60 5.67
CA ARG A 45 -1.61 -10.74 5.04
C ARG A 45 -0.93 -11.25 3.77
N SER A 46 0.11 -10.57 3.30
CA SER A 46 0.75 -10.83 2.00
C SER A 46 1.94 -11.79 2.11
N VAL A 47 2.15 -12.55 1.03
CA VAL A 47 3.36 -13.38 0.84
C VAL A 47 4.49 -12.54 0.21
N ASN A 48 5.75 -12.99 0.36
CA ASN A 48 6.97 -12.21 0.11
C ASN A 48 6.91 -11.20 -1.06
N GLY A 49 6.60 -11.62 -2.29
CA GLY A 49 6.60 -10.71 -3.44
C GLY A 49 5.54 -9.60 -3.40
N GLN A 50 4.37 -9.90 -2.82
CA GLN A 50 3.29 -8.92 -2.67
C GLN A 50 3.50 -8.03 -1.43
N ARG A 51 4.17 -8.57 -0.40
CA ARG A 51 4.54 -7.83 0.80
C ARG A 51 5.44 -6.64 0.46
N ASP A 52 6.42 -6.82 -0.42
CA ASP A 52 7.36 -5.76 -0.82
C ASP A 52 6.67 -4.57 -1.50
N ILE A 53 5.59 -4.82 -2.26
CA ILE A 53 4.76 -3.79 -2.89
C ILE A 53 4.06 -2.96 -1.81
N TYR A 54 3.45 -3.60 -0.81
CA TYR A 54 2.80 -2.90 0.29
C TYR A 54 3.79 -2.14 1.18
N THR A 55 4.98 -2.68 1.42
CA THR A 55 6.06 -1.96 2.13
C THR A 55 6.45 -0.68 1.39
N HIS A 56 6.53 -0.71 0.06
CA HIS A 56 6.83 0.49 -0.73
C HIS A 56 5.67 1.49 -0.75
N ALA A 57 4.42 1.00 -0.86
CA ALA A 57 3.23 1.84 -0.77
C ALA A 57 3.18 2.59 0.57
N LEU A 58 3.50 1.92 1.69
CA LEU A 58 3.60 2.56 3.00
C LEU A 58 4.64 3.69 3.01
N ARG A 59 5.81 3.49 2.40
CA ARG A 59 6.86 4.52 2.31
C ARG A 59 6.41 5.73 1.50
N VAL A 60 5.73 5.52 0.36
CA VAL A 60 5.19 6.59 -0.48
C VAL A 60 4.20 7.44 0.31
N VAL A 61 3.23 6.80 0.98
CA VAL A 61 2.22 7.52 1.75
C VAL A 61 2.85 8.26 2.93
N MET A 62 3.78 7.63 3.67
CA MET A 62 4.51 8.30 4.77
C MET A 62 5.33 9.51 4.31
N ALA A 63 5.79 9.55 3.06
CA ALA A 63 6.54 10.69 2.53
C ALA A 63 5.65 11.91 2.26
N ILE A 64 4.34 11.73 2.10
CA ILE A 64 3.37 12.81 1.81
C ILE A 64 2.87 13.47 3.11
N VAL A 65 2.88 12.75 4.23
CA VAL A 65 2.37 13.22 5.54
C VAL A 65 3.45 13.96 6.35
N ARG A 66 4.64 14.17 5.76
CA ARG A 66 5.75 14.90 6.39
C ARG A 66 5.66 16.41 6.19
#